data_AF-A0AAX6MS30-F1
#
_entry.id   AF-A0AAX6MS30-F1
#
_cell.length_a   1.000
_cell.length_b   1.000
_cell.length_c   1.000
_cell.angle_alpha   90.00
_cell.angle_beta   90.00
_cell.angle_gamma   90.00
#
_symmetry.space_group_name_H-M   'P 1'
#
loop_
_entity.id
_entity.type
_entity.pdbx_description
1 polymer ?
#
loop_
_entity_poly.entity_id
_entity_poly.type
_entity_poly.pdbx_seq_one_letter_code
_entity_poly.pdbx_strand_id
1 'polypeptide(L)'
;MVKDSQTVIEEFNDLVNMSASDLETWLKEESSESAGWSKDDGSGETIGHESGRKIIEILKKNPDKDPGKYEQDDIDHMRRVVAYCKRHLAQEDKAKQNPESKSARSLKNWGHDPTKE
;
A
#
# COMPACT_ATOMS: atom_id res chain seq x y z
N MET A 1 -21.33 -5.19 3.83
CA MET A 1 -21.60 -3.99 3.03
C MET A 1 -20.26 -3.48 2.52
N VAL A 2 -20.11 -3.26 1.21
CA VAL A 2 -18.88 -2.65 0.66
C VAL A 2 -18.85 -1.19 1.10
N LYS A 3 -17.70 -0.69 1.57
CA LYS A 3 -17.55 0.71 1.96
C LYS A 3 -17.79 1.63 0.77
N ASP A 4 -18.49 2.73 1.00
CA ASP A 4 -18.65 3.77 -0.01
C ASP A 4 -17.29 4.36 -0.41
N SER A 5 -17.25 4.95 -1.61
CA SER A 5 -15.99 5.43 -2.19
C SER A 5 -15.36 6.57 -1.37
N GLN A 6 -16.16 7.42 -0.73
CA GLN A 6 -15.64 8.53 0.06
C GLN A 6 -14.89 8.01 1.30
N THR A 7 -15.50 7.10 2.04
CA THR A 7 -14.86 6.45 3.20
C THR A 7 -13.56 5.75 2.79
N VAL A 8 -13.53 5.10 1.62
CA VAL A 8 -12.31 4.44 1.12
C VAL A 8 -11.20 5.43 0.81
N ILE A 9 -11.53 6.55 0.16
CA ILE A 9 -10.56 7.59 -0.20
C ILE A 9 -9.97 8.21 1.08
N GLU A 10 -10.81 8.52 2.07
CA GLU A 10 -10.37 9.05 3.37
C GLU A 10 -9.41 8.05 4.05
N GLU A 11 -9.84 6.80 4.23
CA GLU A 11 -9.02 5.77 4.88
C GLU A 11 -7.73 5.46 4.12
N PHE A 12 -7.74 5.51 2.78
CA PHE A 12 -6.53 5.32 1.98
C PHE A 12 -5.53 6.44 2.23
N ASN A 13 -5.99 7.69 2.24
CA ASN A 13 -5.14 8.85 2.43
C ASN A 13 -4.59 8.98 3.87
N ASP A 14 -5.27 8.36 4.84
CA ASP A 14 -4.81 8.23 6.22
C ASP A 14 -3.79 7.09 6.39
N LEU A 15 -4.02 5.95 5.71
CA LEU A 15 -3.18 4.76 5.87
C LEU A 15 -1.92 4.80 5.01
N VAL A 16 -1.95 5.39 3.82
CA VAL A 16 -0.77 5.53 2.97
C VAL A 16 0.03 6.75 3.43
N ASN A 17 1.08 6.49 4.20
CA ASN A 17 1.96 7.51 4.80
C ASN A 17 3.33 7.63 4.10
N MET A 18 3.56 6.86 3.04
CA MET A 18 4.72 7.00 2.17
C MET A 18 4.41 7.89 0.97
N SER A 19 5.32 8.81 0.64
CA SER A 19 5.22 9.57 -0.61
C SER A 19 5.48 8.68 -1.82
N ALA A 20 5.07 9.13 -3.02
CA ALA A 20 5.38 8.43 -4.26
C ALA A 20 6.90 8.18 -4.43
N SER A 21 7.73 9.18 -4.10
CA SER A 21 9.19 9.06 -4.16
C SER A 21 9.78 8.10 -3.12
N ASP A 22 9.22 8.07 -1.90
CA ASP A 22 9.64 7.11 -0.87
C ASP A 22 9.34 5.68 -1.33
N LEU A 23 8.13 5.48 -1.86
CA LEU A 23 7.67 4.18 -2.31
C LEU A 23 8.46 3.72 -3.55
N GLU A 24 8.75 4.61 -4.49
CA GLU A 24 9.64 4.32 -5.64
C GLU A 24 11.05 3.91 -5.23
N THR A 25 11.58 4.52 -4.18
CA THR A 25 12.90 4.16 -3.65
C THR A 25 12.84 2.79 -3.01
N TRP A 26 11.82 2.55 -2.18
CA TRP A 26 11.61 1.29 -1.48
C TRP A 26 11.41 0.10 -2.43
N LEU A 27 10.58 0.25 -3.47
CA LEU A 27 10.29 -0.84 -4.41
C LEU A 27 11.50 -1.31 -5.24
N LYS A 28 12.62 -0.57 -5.21
CA LYS A 28 13.87 -0.99 -5.88
C LYS A 28 14.74 -1.90 -5.02
N GLU A 29 14.37 -2.12 -3.77
CA GLU A 29 15.13 -2.96 -2.85
C GLU A 29 14.71 -4.43 -2.99
N GLU A 30 15.66 -5.36 -2.94
CA GLU A 30 15.38 -6.82 -2.91
C GLU A 30 14.44 -7.22 -1.76
N SER A 31 14.52 -6.46 -0.66
CA SER A 31 13.67 -6.59 0.52
C SER A 31 12.18 -6.35 0.20
N SER A 32 11.90 -5.47 -0.77
CA SER A 32 10.56 -5.18 -1.27
C SER A 32 10.12 -6.21 -2.31
N GLU A 33 10.97 -6.53 -3.28
CA GLU A 33 10.68 -7.46 -4.38
C GLU A 33 10.21 -8.83 -3.86
N SER A 34 10.82 -9.30 -2.78
CA SER A 34 10.57 -10.63 -2.18
C SER A 34 9.52 -10.63 -1.06
N ALA A 35 8.95 -9.48 -0.68
CA ALA A 35 8.05 -9.38 0.46
C ALA A 35 6.58 -9.69 0.11
N GLY A 36 6.06 -10.76 0.70
CA GLY A 36 4.65 -11.15 0.63
C GLY A 36 4.41 -12.37 -0.25
N TRP A 37 3.21 -12.47 -0.82
CA TRP A 37 2.82 -13.58 -1.68
C TRP A 37 3.17 -13.28 -3.14
N SER A 38 3.84 -14.24 -3.79
CA SER A 38 4.08 -14.23 -5.23
C SER A 38 2.76 -14.30 -6.01
N LYS A 39 2.73 -13.65 -7.17
CA LYS A 39 1.67 -13.74 -8.17
C LYS A 39 1.74 -15.10 -8.86
N ASP A 40 0.58 -15.63 -9.21
CA ASP A 40 0.44 -16.87 -9.98
C ASP A 40 0.33 -16.57 -11.48
N ASP A 41 1.26 -15.75 -11.99
CA ASP A 41 1.32 -15.33 -13.40
C ASP A 41 2.69 -15.61 -14.05
N GLY A 42 3.58 -16.31 -13.33
CA GLY A 42 4.92 -16.65 -13.80
C GLY A 42 5.92 -15.49 -13.82
N SER A 43 5.53 -14.28 -13.39
CA SER A 43 6.44 -13.12 -13.36
C SER A 43 7.47 -13.16 -12.24
N GLY A 44 7.21 -13.94 -11.19
CA GLY A 44 8.03 -13.97 -9.96
C GLY A 44 7.79 -12.78 -9.02
N GLU A 45 6.96 -11.81 -9.42
CA GLU A 45 6.63 -10.63 -8.62
C GLU A 45 5.64 -10.97 -7.48
N THR A 46 5.72 -10.23 -6.36
CA THR A 46 4.70 -10.29 -5.30
C THR A 46 3.51 -9.36 -5.55
N ILE A 47 2.35 -9.77 -5.04
CA ILE A 47 1.10 -8.97 -5.08
C ILE A 47 1.30 -7.61 -4.41
N GLY A 48 2.05 -7.57 -3.30
CA GLY A 48 2.36 -6.33 -2.61
C GLY A 48 3.20 -5.39 -3.46
N HIS A 49 4.25 -5.91 -4.09
CA HIS A 49 5.14 -5.11 -4.93
C HIS A 49 4.40 -4.50 -6.14
N GLU A 50 3.52 -5.27 -6.79
CA GLU A 50 2.62 -4.75 -7.85
C GLU A 50 1.70 -3.67 -7.30
N SER A 51 1.12 -3.89 -6.12
CA SER A 51 0.25 -2.91 -5.46
C SER A 51 0.97 -1.59 -5.18
N GLY A 52 2.24 -1.65 -4.76
CA GLY A 52 3.07 -0.48 -4.53
C GLY A 52 3.23 0.37 -5.78
N ARG A 53 3.43 -0.24 -6.96
CA ARG A 53 3.50 0.49 -8.23
C ARG A 53 2.20 1.23 -8.55
N LYS A 54 1.06 0.58 -8.33
CA LYS A 54 -0.25 1.22 -8.53
C LYS A 54 -0.49 2.37 -7.55
N ILE A 55 -0.03 2.25 -6.30
CA ILE A 55 -0.09 3.35 -5.33
C ILE A 55 0.74 4.55 -5.84
N ILE A 56 1.94 4.31 -6.37
CA ILE A 56 2.77 5.38 -6.96
C ILE A 56 2.03 6.09 -8.09
N GLU A 57 1.37 5.34 -8.98
CA GLU A 57 0.58 5.90 -10.08
C GLU A 57 -0.57 6.78 -9.56
N ILE A 58 -1.33 6.30 -8.58
CA ILE A 58 -2.42 7.04 -7.93
C ILE A 58 -1.91 8.33 -7.30
N LEU A 59 -0.82 8.27 -6.52
CA LEU A 59 -0.23 9.41 -5.83
C LEU A 59 0.31 10.46 -6.83
N LYS A 60 0.91 10.03 -7.94
CA LYS A 60 1.40 10.93 -9.00
C LYS A 60 0.27 11.56 -9.81
N LYS A 61 -0.80 10.79 -10.07
CA LYS A 61 -1.96 11.25 -10.83
C LYS A 61 -2.76 12.31 -10.06
N ASN A 62 -2.86 12.18 -8.74
CA ASN A 62 -3.65 13.07 -7.90
C ASN A 62 -2.91 13.49 -6.61
N PRO A 63 -1.85 14.33 -6.73
CA PRO A 63 -1.02 14.73 -5.59
C PRO A 63 -1.77 15.57 -4.55
N ASP A 64 -2.82 16.30 -4.97
CA ASP A 64 -3.64 17.13 -4.09
C ASP A 64 -4.74 16.33 -3.37
N LYS A 65 -4.82 15.01 -3.62
CA LYS A 65 -5.81 14.10 -3.02
C LYS A 65 -7.27 14.52 -3.26
N ASP A 66 -7.56 15.16 -4.38
CA ASP A 66 -8.91 15.61 -4.75
C ASP A 66 -9.83 14.40 -5.01
N PRO A 67 -10.87 14.16 -4.19
CA PRO A 67 -11.75 12.99 -4.35
C PRO A 67 -12.41 12.89 -5.73
N GLY A 68 -12.63 14.03 -6.42
CA GLY A 68 -13.26 14.06 -7.73
C GLY A 68 -12.37 13.64 -8.90
N LYS A 69 -11.06 13.47 -8.67
CA LYS A 69 -10.08 13.07 -9.70
C LYS A 69 -9.74 11.59 -9.70
N TYR A 70 -10.27 10.82 -8.76
CA TYR A 70 -10.07 9.38 -8.73
C TYR A 70 -11.04 8.67 -9.67
N GLU A 71 -10.51 7.73 -10.45
CA GLU A 71 -11.31 6.83 -11.27
C GLU A 71 -11.77 5.62 -10.45
N GLN A 72 -12.75 4.89 -10.98
CA GLN A 72 -13.28 3.70 -10.31
C GLN A 72 -12.18 2.66 -10.04
N ASP A 73 -11.25 2.47 -10.97
CA ASP A 73 -10.12 1.54 -10.81
C ASP A 73 -9.15 1.99 -9.70
N ASP A 74 -8.94 3.30 -9.55
CA ASP A 74 -8.15 3.86 -8.44
C ASP A 74 -8.83 3.50 -7.11
N ILE A 75 -10.13 3.75 -7.01
CA ILE A 75 -10.92 3.50 -5.79
C ILE A 75 -10.96 2.00 -5.46
N ASP A 76 -11.09 1.13 -6.46
CA ASP A 76 -11.10 -0.31 -6.24
C ASP A 76 -9.74 -0.85 -5.78
N HIS A 77 -8.64 -0.27 -6.27
CA HIS A 77 -7.32 -0.56 -5.73
C HIS A 77 -7.16 -0.02 -4.29
N MET A 78 -7.59 1.22 -4.03
CA MET A 78 -7.60 1.80 -2.68
C MET A 78 -8.35 0.94 -1.67
N ARG A 79 -9.51 0.36 -2.05
CA ARG A 79 -10.26 -0.59 -1.21
C ARG A 79 -9.38 -1.76 -0.78
N ARG A 80 -8.59 -2.31 -1.69
CA ARG A 80 -7.68 -3.43 -1.41
C ARG A 80 -6.55 -3.00 -0.47
N VAL A 81 -5.98 -1.82 -0.70
CA VAL A 81 -4.92 -1.23 0.14
C VAL A 81 -5.41 -1.03 1.56
N VAL A 82 -6.55 -0.34 1.73
CA VAL A 82 -7.18 -0.09 3.03
C VAL A 82 -7.46 -1.38 3.77
N ALA A 83 -8.08 -2.36 3.10
CA ALA A 83 -8.38 -3.66 3.72
C ALA A 83 -7.10 -4.41 4.13
N TYR A 84 -6.05 -4.34 3.31
CA TYR A 84 -4.76 -4.95 3.62
C TYR A 84 -4.10 -4.30 4.83
N CYS A 85 -3.91 -2.97 4.81
CA CYS A 85 -3.24 -2.24 5.88
C CYS A 85 -3.98 -2.41 7.21
N LYS A 86 -5.31 -2.24 7.24
CA LYS A 86 -6.10 -2.41 8.47
C LYS A 86 -5.96 -3.82 9.06
N ARG A 87 -6.01 -4.86 8.22
CA ARG A 87 -5.87 -6.24 8.69
C ARG A 87 -4.50 -6.49 9.30
N HIS A 88 -3.43 -6.05 8.66
CA HIS A 88 -2.07 -6.33 9.13
C HIS A 88 -1.70 -5.47 10.34
N LEU A 89 -2.12 -4.20 10.36
CA LEU A 89 -1.93 -3.34 11.53
C LEU A 89 -2.68 -3.85 12.77
N ALA A 90 -3.88 -4.43 12.59
CA ALA A 90 -4.63 -5.02 13.69
C ALA A 90 -4.07 -6.38 14.16
N GLN A 91 -3.39 -7.12 13.28
CA GLN A 91 -2.79 -8.42 13.60
C GLN A 91 -1.40 -8.30 14.21
N GLU A 92 -0.75 -7.14 14.08
CA GLU A 92 0.64 -6.98 14.48
C GLU A 92 0.89 -5.81 15.43
N ASP A 93 0.71 -6.05 16.73
CA ASP A 93 1.38 -5.27 17.78
C ASP A 93 2.93 -5.29 17.64
N LYS A 94 3.47 -6.22 16.84
CA LYS A 94 4.91 -6.44 16.62
C LYS A 94 5.50 -5.74 15.38
N ALA A 95 4.71 -5.26 14.41
CA ALA A 95 5.27 -4.60 13.21
C ALA A 95 6.05 -3.34 13.59
N LYS A 96 5.51 -2.59 14.57
CA LYS A 96 6.18 -1.42 15.18
C LYS A 96 7.45 -1.78 15.95
N GLN A 97 7.60 -3.03 16.40
CA GLN A 97 8.74 -3.48 17.20
C GLN A 97 9.89 -4.01 16.35
N ASN A 98 9.64 -4.41 15.09
CA ASN A 98 10.68 -4.88 14.18
C ASN A 98 10.45 -4.41 12.73
N PRO A 99 11.10 -3.30 12.32
CA PRO A 99 11.04 -2.76 10.96
C PRO A 99 11.53 -3.73 9.88
N GLU A 100 12.38 -4.68 10.25
CA GLU A 100 12.96 -5.68 9.33
C GLU A 100 12.07 -6.93 9.18
N SER A 101 10.94 -6.99 9.88
CA SER A 101 10.02 -8.11 9.78
C SER A 101 9.40 -8.22 8.38
N LYS A 102 9.05 -9.45 7.97
CA LYS A 102 8.38 -9.70 6.69
C LYS A 102 7.11 -8.87 6.53
N SER A 103 6.38 -8.64 7.62
CA SER A 103 5.16 -7.87 7.57
C SER A 103 5.40 -6.36 7.51
N ALA A 104 6.39 -5.82 8.23
CA ALA A 104 6.77 -4.41 8.06
C ALA A 104 7.20 -4.11 6.62
N ARG A 105 8.03 -4.97 6.04
CA ARG A 105 8.42 -4.88 4.61
C ARG A 105 7.22 -4.98 3.68
N SER A 106 6.29 -5.87 3.99
CA SER A 106 5.06 -6.00 3.21
C SER A 106 4.17 -4.76 3.34
N LEU A 107 3.92 -4.24 4.54
CA LEU A 107 3.17 -3.00 4.76
C LEU A 107 3.73 -1.83 3.94
N LYS A 108 5.06 -1.71 3.84
CA LYS A 108 5.71 -0.71 2.99
C LYS A 108 5.39 -0.91 1.51
N ASN A 109 5.33 -2.15 1.01
CA ASN A 109 4.84 -2.41 -0.36
C ASN A 109 3.38 -1.95 -0.57
N TRP A 110 2.60 -1.87 0.50
CA TRP A 110 1.23 -1.35 0.50
C TRP A 110 1.14 0.14 0.87
N GLY A 111 2.27 0.87 0.84
CA GLY A 111 2.34 2.31 1.05
C GLY A 111 2.29 2.77 2.51
N HIS A 112 2.30 1.83 3.46
CA HIS A 112 2.31 2.14 4.89
C HIS A 112 3.67 1.76 5.50
N ASP A 113 4.43 2.75 5.91
CA ASP A 113 5.64 2.57 6.71
C ASP A 113 5.29 2.56 8.20
N PRO A 114 5.39 1.42 8.91
CA PRO A 114 5.05 1.32 10.32
C PRO A 114 6.02 2.10 11.24
N THR A 115 7.12 2.63 10.68
CA THR A 115 8.07 3.49 11.42
C THR A 115 7.76 4.98 11.29
N LYS A 116 6.83 5.37 10.41
CA LYS A 116 6.36 6.74 10.25
C LYS A 116 5.03 6.90 11.02
N GLU A 117 4.93 7.95 11.83
CA GLU A 117 3.70 8.37 12.52
C GLU A 117 2.85 9.29 11.64
#